data_AF-A0A835SDB7-F1
#
_entry.id   AF-A0A835SDB7-F1
#
_cell.length_a   1.000
_cell.length_b   1.000
_cell.length_c   1.000
_cell.angle_alpha   90.00
_cell.angle_beta   90.00
_cell.angle_gamma   90.00
#
_symmetry.space_group_name_H-M   'P 1'
#
loop_
_entity.id
_entity.type
_entity.pdbx_description
1 polymer ?
#
loop_
_entity_poly.entity_id
_entity_poly.type
_entity_poly.pdbx_seq_one_letter_code
_entity_poly.pdbx_strand_id
1 'polypeptide(L)'
;MASHQARASPFVLAFFFSFHISAFLGSAAYSISELIPEELYLTIFLHKDDAICPAKGFYPYEAFVTATQFFPEFGTTGSVDTRKLELAAFLAQISHETTGGWDTAPDGPYTWGLCLKDEFNASSDYCDTNNTKWPCYPGKSYKGRGPLQISWNYNYGTAGEALGFDGLRQPDLVSNRSELAFKMALWFWMTPREPKPSCHDVMVGLFRPSEVDRTGPPGSGW
;
A
#
# COMPACT_ATOMS: atom_id res chain seq x y z
N MET A 1 39.91 58.04 49.30
CA MET A 1 38.65 57.46 49.80
C MET A 1 37.52 58.02 48.96
N ALA A 2 36.78 57.14 48.25
CA ALA A 2 35.47 57.36 47.61
C ALA A 2 35.38 58.49 46.55
N SER A 3 34.64 58.41 45.45
CA SER A 3 33.78 57.39 44.84
C SER A 3 33.37 57.92 43.46
N HIS A 4 33.28 57.00 42.50
CA HIS A 4 32.44 56.99 41.28
C HIS A 4 31.59 58.21 40.91
N GLN A 5 31.63 58.60 39.62
CA GLN A 5 30.47 58.43 38.74
C GLN A 5 30.85 58.47 37.26
N ALA A 6 30.38 57.45 36.53
CA ALA A 6 30.53 57.24 35.10
C ALA A 6 29.42 57.95 34.31
N ARG A 7 29.68 58.30 33.04
CA ARG A 7 28.63 58.49 32.04
C ARG A 7 28.98 57.74 30.76
N ALA A 8 27.98 56.99 30.30
CA ALA A 8 28.07 55.93 29.31
C ALA A 8 28.16 56.46 27.87
N SER A 9 28.88 55.70 27.05
CA SER A 9 28.88 55.78 25.59
C SER A 9 27.97 54.68 25.04
N PRO A 10 27.11 54.92 24.03
CA PRO A 10 26.25 53.88 23.49
C PRO A 10 27.05 53.05 22.47
N PHE A 11 27.50 51.86 22.87
CA PHE A 11 27.91 50.84 21.91
C PHE A 11 26.65 50.23 21.27
N VAL A 12 26.48 50.46 19.98
CA VAL A 12 25.50 49.76 19.14
C VAL A 12 26.01 48.33 18.93
N LEU A 13 25.36 47.35 19.56
CA LEU A 13 25.59 45.93 19.29
C LEU A 13 24.93 45.58 17.95
N ALA A 14 25.73 45.41 16.90
CA ALA A 14 25.27 44.77 15.66
C ALA A 14 25.28 43.25 15.86
N PHE A 15 24.10 42.65 16.04
CA PHE A 15 23.92 41.20 16.00
C PHE A 15 24.04 40.73 14.55
N PHE A 16 25.21 40.21 14.17
CA PHE A 16 25.34 39.42 12.95
C PHE A 16 24.75 38.02 13.21
N PHE A 17 23.50 37.81 12.81
CA PHE A 17 22.96 36.46 12.67
C PHE A 17 23.65 35.80 11.47
N SER A 18 24.68 35.01 11.74
CA SER A 18 25.25 34.11 10.75
C SER A 18 24.23 32.99 10.49
N PHE A 19 23.46 33.12 9.42
CA PHE A 19 22.62 32.04 8.91
C PHE A 19 23.54 30.97 8.29
N HIS A 20 23.86 29.94 9.07
CA HIS A 20 24.35 28.69 8.48
C HIS A 20 23.15 28.01 7.79
N ILE A 21 23.07 28.18 6.47
CA ILE A 21 22.25 27.30 5.63
C ILE A 21 22.99 25.97 5.59
N SER A 22 22.64 25.07 6.50
CA SER A 22 22.90 23.64 6.30
C SER A 22 22.03 23.21 5.12
N ALA A 23 22.65 23.04 3.95
CA ALA A 23 22.04 22.33 2.86
C ALA A 23 21.84 20.88 3.31
N PHE A 24 20.64 20.58 3.83
CA PHE A 24 20.15 19.21 3.81
C PHE A 24 20.08 18.83 2.34
N LEU A 25 20.98 17.96 1.90
CA LEU A 25 20.79 17.19 0.68
C LEU A 25 19.54 16.35 0.92
N GLY A 26 18.38 16.92 0.59
CA GLY A 26 17.17 16.13 0.41
C GLY A 26 17.49 15.10 -0.65
N SER A 27 17.54 13.83 -0.25
CA SER A 27 17.38 12.73 -1.20
C SER A 27 16.16 13.09 -2.05
N ALA A 28 16.32 13.22 -3.36
CA ALA A 28 15.19 13.42 -4.24
C ALA A 28 14.22 12.26 -3.97
N ALA A 29 13.06 12.56 -3.40
CA ALA A 29 12.02 11.57 -3.20
C ALA A 29 11.63 11.08 -4.59
N TYR A 30 12.11 9.90 -4.96
CA TYR A 30 11.76 9.32 -6.24
C TYR A 30 10.26 9.01 -6.21
N SER A 31 9.54 9.48 -7.23
CA SER A 31 8.12 9.18 -7.36
C SER A 31 7.93 7.73 -7.81
N ILE A 32 6.85 7.07 -7.36
CA ILE A 32 6.44 5.77 -7.90
C ILE A 32 6.37 5.80 -9.43
N SER A 33 5.97 6.93 -10.02
CA SER A 33 5.91 7.11 -11.47
C SER A 33 7.26 7.04 -12.19
N GLU A 34 8.37 7.25 -11.50
CA GLU A 34 9.72 7.08 -12.07
C GLU A 34 10.16 5.61 -12.08
N LEU A 35 9.66 4.80 -11.14
CA LEU A 35 9.91 3.36 -11.08
C LEU A 35 9.01 2.57 -12.05
N ILE A 36 7.76 3.00 -12.17
CA ILE A 36 6.77 2.43 -13.07
C ILE A 36 6.05 3.54 -13.83
N PRO A 37 6.58 3.94 -15.00
CA PRO A 37 5.86 4.79 -15.93
C PRO A 37 4.55 4.12 -16.38
N GLU A 38 3.57 4.92 -16.80
CA GLU A 38 2.26 4.42 -17.25
C GLU A 38 2.38 3.37 -18.36
N GLU A 39 3.28 3.58 -19.33
CA GLU A 39 3.53 2.63 -20.41
C GLU A 39 3.97 1.25 -19.88
N LEU A 40 4.83 1.22 -18.86
CA LEU A 40 5.27 -0.02 -18.22
C LEU A 40 4.12 -0.68 -17.45
N TYR A 41 3.30 0.11 -16.74
CA TYR A 41 2.10 -0.39 -16.07
C TYR A 41 1.12 -1.05 -17.06
N LEU A 42 0.83 -0.39 -18.18
CA LEU A 42 -0.03 -0.94 -19.23
C LEU A 42 0.58 -2.18 -19.90
N THR A 43 1.90 -2.27 -19.99
CA THR A 43 2.58 -3.46 -20.52
C THR A 43 2.51 -4.63 -19.54
N ILE A 44 2.65 -4.39 -18.23
CA ILE A 44 2.52 -5.43 -17.19
C ILE A 44 1.08 -5.98 -17.15
N PHE A 45 0.09 -5.11 -17.27
CA PHE A 45 -1.33 -5.47 -17.22
C PHE A 45 -2.01 -5.36 -18.59
N LEU A 46 -1.39 -5.96 -19.61
CA LEU A 46 -1.74 -5.80 -21.02
C LEU A 46 -3.23 -6.03 -21.32
N HIS A 47 -3.84 -7.04 -20.69
CA HIS A 47 -5.23 -7.45 -20.98
C HIS A 47 -6.25 -6.98 -19.94
N LYS A 48 -5.89 -6.17 -18.93
CA LYS A 48 -6.82 -5.80 -17.84
C LYS A 48 -8.11 -5.10 -18.31
N ASP A 49 -8.05 -4.44 -19.48
CA ASP A 49 -9.17 -3.71 -20.08
C ASP A 49 -9.82 -4.42 -21.28
N ASP A 50 -9.45 -5.69 -21.52
CA ASP A 50 -10.10 -6.51 -22.53
C ASP A 50 -11.58 -6.77 -22.16
N ALA A 51 -12.43 -6.95 -23.19
CA ALA A 51 -13.87 -7.08 -23.00
C ALA A 51 -14.29 -8.29 -22.14
N ILE A 52 -13.45 -9.32 -22.06
CA ILE A 52 -13.68 -10.51 -21.24
C ILE A 52 -13.43 -10.24 -19.75
N CYS A 53 -12.69 -9.19 -19.40
CA CYS A 53 -12.34 -8.87 -18.02
C CYS A 53 -13.48 -8.14 -17.29
N PRO A 54 -14.05 -8.70 -16.22
CA PRO A 54 -15.09 -8.04 -15.43
C PRO A 54 -14.67 -6.69 -14.83
N ALA A 55 -13.38 -6.48 -14.60
CA ALA A 55 -12.82 -5.23 -14.09
C ALA A 55 -12.40 -4.23 -15.17
N LYS A 56 -12.78 -4.44 -16.44
CA LYS A 56 -12.43 -3.53 -17.54
C LYS A 56 -12.68 -2.07 -17.18
N GLY A 57 -11.64 -1.23 -17.30
CA GLY A 57 -11.67 0.21 -17.01
C GLY A 57 -11.66 0.57 -15.53
N PHE A 58 -11.65 -0.41 -14.62
CA PHE A 58 -11.70 -0.17 -13.17
C PHE A 58 -10.34 0.16 -12.55
N TYR A 59 -9.22 -0.28 -13.15
CA TYR A 59 -7.88 -0.05 -12.61
C TYR A 59 -7.04 0.89 -13.52
N PRO A 60 -7.32 2.20 -13.53
CA PRO A 60 -6.48 3.17 -14.24
C PRO A 60 -5.17 3.41 -13.48
N TYR A 61 -4.10 3.72 -14.22
CA TYR A 61 -2.77 4.00 -13.66
C TYR A 61 -2.79 5.14 -12.63
N GLU A 62 -3.54 6.21 -12.90
CA GLU A 62 -3.69 7.36 -11.99
C GLU A 62 -4.21 6.94 -10.60
N ALA A 63 -5.16 6.00 -10.54
CA ALA A 63 -5.68 5.51 -9.26
C ALA A 63 -4.63 4.75 -8.46
N PHE A 64 -3.76 3.99 -9.13
CA PHE A 64 -2.64 3.30 -8.50
C PHE A 64 -1.64 4.33 -7.95
N VAL A 65 -1.17 5.27 -8.76
CA VAL A 65 -0.22 6.31 -8.33
C VAL A 65 -0.79 7.14 -7.19
N THR A 66 -2.05 7.58 -7.27
CA THR A 66 -2.70 8.36 -6.21
C THR A 66 -2.81 7.56 -4.91
N ALA A 67 -3.15 6.26 -4.98
CA ALA A 67 -3.20 5.40 -3.81
C ALA A 67 -1.83 5.26 -3.12
N THR A 68 -0.72 5.16 -3.88
CA THR A 68 0.64 5.07 -3.31
C THR A 68 1.05 6.31 -2.51
N GLN A 69 0.51 7.49 -2.83
CA GLN A 69 0.80 8.72 -2.06
C GLN A 69 0.29 8.64 -0.61
N PHE A 70 -0.66 7.75 -0.31
CA PHE A 70 -1.14 7.49 1.04
C PHE A 70 -0.21 6.60 1.86
N PHE A 71 0.77 5.96 1.21
CA PHE A 71 1.73 5.04 1.80
C PHE A 71 3.16 5.43 1.39
N PRO A 72 3.70 6.53 1.96
CA PRO A 72 4.92 7.17 1.46
C PRO A 72 6.18 6.29 1.53
N GLU A 73 6.18 5.20 2.31
CA GLU A 73 7.29 4.23 2.40
C GLU A 73 7.27 3.17 1.28
N PHE A 74 6.10 2.91 0.68
CA PHE A 74 5.97 1.94 -0.40
C PHE A 74 6.77 2.37 -1.62
N GLY A 75 7.70 1.52 -2.08
CA GLY A 75 8.53 1.78 -3.26
C GLY A 75 9.54 2.93 -3.10
N THR A 76 9.74 3.43 -1.88
CA THR A 76 10.71 4.51 -1.57
C THR A 76 11.78 4.10 -0.56
N THR A 77 11.63 2.94 0.09
CA THR A 77 12.60 2.40 1.07
C THR A 77 13.72 1.59 0.41
N GLY A 78 14.97 1.87 0.81
CA GLY A 78 16.15 1.12 0.37
C GLY A 78 16.76 1.60 -0.95
N SER A 79 17.55 0.74 -1.59
CA SER A 79 18.18 1.05 -2.89
C SER A 79 17.14 1.09 -4.02
N VAL A 80 17.50 1.63 -5.19
CA VAL A 80 16.63 1.58 -6.37
C VAL A 80 16.24 0.15 -6.73
N ASP A 81 17.17 -0.82 -6.57
CA ASP A 81 16.89 -2.23 -6.82
C ASP A 81 15.89 -2.81 -5.81
N THR A 82 16.03 -2.49 -4.52
CA THR A 82 15.07 -2.88 -3.47
C THR A 82 13.67 -2.31 -3.77
N ARG A 83 13.60 -1.05 -4.16
CA ARG A 83 12.33 -0.38 -4.50
C ARG A 83 11.65 -0.99 -5.72
N LYS A 84 12.43 -1.30 -6.77
CA LYS A 84 11.92 -2.03 -7.95
C LYS A 84 11.47 -3.44 -7.58
N LEU A 85 12.18 -4.11 -6.69
CA LEU A 85 11.85 -5.46 -6.24
C LEU A 85 10.54 -5.46 -5.45
N GLU A 86 10.36 -4.54 -4.51
CA GLU A 86 9.10 -4.39 -3.77
C GLU A 86 7.94 -4.15 -4.74
N LEU A 87 8.09 -3.21 -5.66
CA LEU A 87 7.08 -2.87 -6.63
C LEU A 87 6.73 -4.07 -7.52
N ALA A 88 7.72 -4.77 -8.05
CA ALA A 88 7.50 -5.98 -8.85
C ALA A 88 6.77 -7.07 -8.05
N ALA A 89 7.14 -7.26 -6.77
CA ALA A 89 6.48 -8.25 -5.91
C ALA A 89 5.02 -7.88 -5.63
N PHE A 90 4.74 -6.61 -5.31
CA PHE A 90 3.36 -6.13 -5.12
C PHE A 90 2.53 -6.33 -6.39
N LEU A 91 3.04 -5.90 -7.55
CA LEU A 91 2.33 -6.02 -8.82
C LEU A 91 2.12 -7.49 -9.23
N ALA A 92 3.08 -8.37 -8.97
CA ALA A 92 2.93 -9.80 -9.21
C ALA A 92 1.86 -10.44 -8.31
N GLN A 93 1.81 -10.07 -7.03
CA GLN A 93 0.80 -10.58 -6.10
C GLN A 93 -0.59 -10.11 -6.49
N ILE A 94 -0.77 -8.81 -6.80
CA ILE A 94 -2.09 -8.34 -7.25
C ILE A 94 -2.48 -8.96 -8.59
N SER A 95 -1.53 -9.20 -9.50
CA SER A 95 -1.78 -9.91 -10.76
C SER A 95 -2.33 -11.31 -10.50
N HIS A 96 -1.71 -12.06 -9.58
CA HIS A 96 -2.14 -13.41 -9.24
C HIS A 96 -3.57 -13.42 -8.68
N GLU A 97 -3.83 -12.58 -7.68
CA GLU A 97 -5.13 -12.50 -6.99
C GLU A 97 -6.29 -12.08 -7.90
N THR A 98 -5.99 -11.44 -9.03
CA THR A 98 -7.00 -10.90 -9.95
C THR A 98 -6.87 -11.41 -11.38
N THR A 99 -6.13 -12.50 -11.58
CA THR A 99 -5.83 -13.01 -12.92
C THR A 99 -7.09 -13.48 -13.64
N GLY A 100 -7.17 -13.12 -14.93
CA GLY A 100 -8.07 -13.75 -15.89
C GLY A 100 -7.36 -14.70 -16.84
N GLY A 101 -6.08 -14.99 -16.61
CA GLY A 101 -5.23 -15.77 -17.51
C GLY A 101 -5.51 -17.27 -17.44
N TRP A 102 -5.26 -17.94 -18.56
CA TRP A 102 -5.33 -19.39 -18.71
C TRP A 102 -4.14 -19.88 -19.54
N ASP A 103 -3.90 -21.19 -19.59
CA ASP A 103 -2.68 -21.79 -20.17
C ASP A 103 -2.37 -21.35 -21.61
N THR A 104 -3.41 -21.06 -22.41
CA THR A 104 -3.32 -20.64 -23.81
C THR A 104 -3.79 -19.21 -24.04
N ALA A 105 -3.78 -18.38 -23.00
CA ALA A 105 -4.19 -16.99 -23.12
C ALA A 105 -3.26 -16.23 -24.09
N PRO A 106 -3.81 -15.30 -24.90
CA PRO A 106 -3.01 -14.37 -25.68
C PRO A 106 -1.91 -13.74 -24.82
N ASP A 107 -0.70 -13.67 -25.38
CA ASP A 107 0.49 -13.10 -24.72
C ASP A 107 0.90 -13.77 -23.38
N GLY A 108 0.34 -14.97 -23.11
CA GLY A 108 0.64 -15.81 -21.94
C GLY A 108 -0.21 -15.47 -20.71
N PRO A 109 -0.31 -16.38 -19.72
CA PRO A 109 -1.23 -16.22 -18.58
C PRO A 109 -0.88 -15.06 -17.63
N TYR A 110 0.37 -14.55 -17.67
CA TYR A 110 0.87 -13.58 -16.70
C TYR A 110 0.62 -12.11 -17.08
N THR A 111 0.12 -11.85 -18.28
CA THR A 111 -0.28 -10.50 -18.76
C THR A 111 -1.75 -10.16 -18.45
N TRP A 112 -2.44 -11.06 -17.75
CA TRP A 112 -3.88 -11.03 -17.46
C TRP A 112 -4.23 -10.65 -16.01
N GLY A 113 -3.29 -10.04 -15.30
CA GLY A 113 -3.56 -9.46 -13.97
C GLY A 113 -4.56 -8.30 -14.04
N LEU A 114 -5.20 -8.00 -12.91
CA LEU A 114 -6.22 -6.95 -12.77
C LEU A 114 -7.47 -7.16 -13.64
N CYS A 115 -7.72 -8.37 -14.11
CA CYS A 115 -8.91 -8.73 -14.86
C CYS A 115 -10.16 -8.81 -13.97
N LEU A 116 -9.97 -9.19 -12.70
CA LEU A 116 -11.03 -9.30 -11.67
C LEU A 116 -10.95 -8.17 -10.63
N LYS A 117 -12.10 -7.79 -10.08
CA LYS A 117 -12.20 -6.83 -8.95
C LYS A 117 -12.99 -7.33 -7.77
N ASP A 118 -13.75 -8.40 -7.96
CA ASP A 118 -14.49 -9.11 -6.94
C ASP A 118 -14.13 -10.58 -7.05
N GLU A 119 -14.18 -11.29 -5.93
CA GLU A 119 -14.04 -12.73 -5.89
C GLU A 119 -15.08 -13.39 -6.80
N PHE A 120 -14.60 -14.30 -7.64
CA PHE A 120 -15.43 -15.03 -8.57
C PHE A 120 -16.20 -16.14 -7.84
N ASN A 121 -17.53 -16.18 -7.99
CA ASN A 121 -18.41 -17.19 -7.39
C ASN A 121 -18.29 -17.37 -5.86
N ALA A 122 -18.15 -16.26 -5.12
CA ALA A 122 -18.16 -16.29 -3.66
C ALA A 122 -19.38 -17.05 -3.09
N SER A 123 -19.11 -18.08 -2.29
CA SER A 123 -20.13 -18.96 -1.67
C SER A 123 -20.39 -18.65 -0.19
N SER A 124 -19.67 -17.67 0.36
CA SER A 124 -19.72 -17.23 1.75
C SER A 124 -19.87 -15.72 1.83
N ASP A 125 -20.46 -15.23 2.91
CA ASP A 125 -20.47 -13.79 3.24
C ASP A 125 -19.19 -13.34 3.94
N TYR A 126 -18.26 -14.26 4.23
CA TYR A 126 -16.99 -13.99 4.92
C TYR A 126 -17.21 -13.21 6.22
N CYS A 127 -18.18 -13.66 7.00
CA CYS A 127 -18.54 -13.07 8.27
C CYS A 127 -18.07 -13.99 9.40
N ASP A 128 -17.10 -13.52 10.19
CA ASP A 128 -16.83 -14.08 11.51
C ASP A 128 -17.80 -13.46 12.51
N THR A 129 -18.86 -14.19 12.84
CA THR A 129 -19.90 -13.76 13.78
C THR A 129 -19.41 -13.67 15.22
N ASN A 130 -18.25 -14.27 15.55
CA ASN A 130 -17.67 -14.19 16.88
C ASN A 130 -16.84 -12.90 17.08
N ASN A 131 -16.54 -12.17 16.00
CA ASN A 131 -15.78 -10.93 16.08
C ASN A 131 -16.68 -9.77 16.54
N THR A 132 -16.61 -9.45 17.83
CA THR A 132 -17.42 -8.37 18.43
C THR A 132 -16.88 -6.96 18.15
N LYS A 133 -15.58 -6.83 17.84
CA LYS A 133 -14.96 -5.54 17.47
C LYS A 133 -15.44 -5.09 16.09
N TRP A 134 -15.52 -6.03 15.14
CA TRP A 134 -15.90 -5.78 13.76
C TRP A 134 -17.16 -6.56 13.37
N PRO A 135 -18.34 -6.19 13.89
CA PRO A 135 -19.55 -6.97 13.66
C PRO A 135 -19.99 -6.95 12.21
N CYS A 136 -20.55 -8.06 11.75
CA CYS A 136 -21.14 -8.15 10.42
C CYS A 136 -22.49 -7.42 10.36
N TYR A 137 -22.78 -6.81 9.20
CA TYR A 137 -24.06 -6.16 8.96
C TYR A 137 -24.98 -7.02 8.09
N PRO A 138 -26.30 -7.06 8.36
CA PRO A 138 -27.26 -7.82 7.55
C PRO A 138 -27.20 -7.43 6.07
N GLY A 139 -27.18 -8.44 5.19
CA GLY A 139 -27.13 -8.25 3.74
C GLY A 139 -25.79 -7.77 3.20
N LYS A 140 -24.73 -7.75 4.03
CA LYS A 140 -23.37 -7.44 3.60
C LYS A 140 -22.52 -8.69 3.51
N SER A 141 -21.80 -8.80 2.39
CA SER A 141 -20.78 -9.81 2.15
C SER A 141 -19.40 -9.14 2.15
N TYR A 142 -18.47 -9.73 2.88
CA TYR A 142 -17.06 -9.34 2.97
C TYR A 142 -16.16 -10.23 2.11
N LYS A 143 -16.67 -10.71 0.97
CA LYS A 143 -15.90 -11.43 -0.05
C LYS A 143 -14.67 -10.67 -0.53
N GLY A 144 -13.80 -11.37 -1.26
CA GLY A 144 -12.61 -10.77 -1.87
C GLY A 144 -12.96 -9.60 -2.77
N ARG A 145 -12.31 -8.45 -2.55
CA ARG A 145 -12.41 -7.26 -3.41
C ARG A 145 -11.07 -6.60 -3.62
N GLY A 146 -10.95 -5.96 -4.78
CA GLY A 146 -9.78 -5.19 -5.18
C GLY A 146 -8.54 -6.05 -5.48
N PRO A 147 -7.37 -5.39 -5.61
CA PRO A 147 -6.16 -6.01 -6.14
C PRO A 147 -5.59 -7.16 -5.31
N LEU A 148 -5.79 -7.18 -3.98
CA LEU A 148 -5.36 -8.28 -3.09
C LEU A 148 -6.53 -9.11 -2.54
N GLN A 149 -7.70 -9.04 -3.17
CA GLN A 149 -8.89 -9.83 -2.80
C GLN A 149 -9.18 -9.81 -1.28
N ILE A 150 -9.11 -8.62 -0.66
CA ILE A 150 -9.28 -8.47 0.78
C ILE A 150 -10.67 -8.96 1.18
N SER A 151 -10.68 -9.93 2.09
CA SER A 151 -11.88 -10.65 2.54
C SER A 151 -12.05 -10.54 4.05
N TRP A 152 -13.22 -10.90 4.57
CA TRP A 152 -13.58 -10.92 6.00
C TRP A 152 -13.90 -9.59 6.68
N ASN A 153 -14.98 -9.57 7.47
CA ASN A 153 -15.45 -8.43 8.27
C ASN A 153 -14.34 -7.75 9.08
N TYR A 154 -13.46 -8.51 9.73
CA TYR A 154 -12.39 -7.94 10.54
C TYR A 154 -11.32 -7.21 9.71
N ASN A 155 -11.09 -7.59 8.46
CA ASN A 155 -10.18 -6.87 7.57
C ASN A 155 -10.85 -5.61 7.04
N TYR A 156 -12.11 -5.69 6.60
CA TYR A 156 -12.87 -4.53 6.15
C TYR A 156 -13.04 -3.49 7.27
N GLY A 157 -13.30 -3.91 8.50
CA GLY A 157 -13.40 -3.03 9.65
C GLY A 157 -12.08 -2.33 9.96
N THR A 158 -11.00 -3.09 10.09
CA THR A 158 -9.67 -2.54 10.42
C THR A 158 -9.14 -1.62 9.31
N ALA A 159 -9.28 -2.02 8.05
CA ALA A 159 -8.89 -1.19 6.91
C ALA A 159 -9.79 0.04 6.76
N GLY A 160 -11.10 -0.11 7.03
CA GLY A 160 -12.06 0.99 7.05
C GLY A 160 -11.65 2.10 8.02
N GLU A 161 -11.27 1.72 9.25
CA GLU A 161 -10.76 2.63 10.27
C GLU A 161 -9.47 3.32 9.79
N ALA A 162 -8.51 2.58 9.23
CA ALA A 162 -7.23 3.13 8.78
C ALA A 162 -7.37 4.05 7.55
N LEU A 163 -8.29 3.74 6.63
CA LEU A 163 -8.45 4.43 5.35
C LEU A 163 -9.57 5.48 5.35
N GLY A 164 -10.29 5.63 6.47
CA GLY A 164 -11.35 6.62 6.63
C GLY A 164 -12.64 6.31 5.87
N PHE A 165 -13.05 5.04 5.79
CA PHE A 165 -14.34 4.65 5.20
C PHE A 165 -15.04 3.58 6.05
N ASP A 166 -16.38 3.48 5.92
CA ASP A 166 -17.15 2.46 6.64
C ASP A 166 -17.08 1.11 5.91
N GLY A 167 -15.99 0.36 6.14
CA GLY A 167 -15.79 -0.94 5.52
C GLY A 167 -16.82 -2.00 5.94
N LEU A 168 -17.50 -1.83 7.08
CA LEU A 168 -18.48 -2.81 7.56
C LEU A 168 -19.85 -2.63 6.93
N ARG A 169 -20.33 -1.39 6.76
CA ARG A 169 -21.62 -1.10 6.14
C ARG A 169 -21.52 -0.82 4.64
N GLN A 170 -20.35 -0.45 4.14
CA GLN A 170 -20.13 -0.12 2.73
C GLN A 170 -18.93 -0.89 2.12
N PRO A 171 -18.83 -2.23 2.31
CA PRO A 171 -17.71 -3.01 1.77
C PRO A 171 -17.64 -2.97 0.23
N ASP A 172 -18.77 -2.77 -0.43
CA ASP A 172 -18.91 -2.64 -1.88
C ASP A 172 -18.20 -1.41 -2.47
N LEU A 173 -17.85 -0.41 -1.65
CA LEU A 173 -17.03 0.73 -2.11
C LEU A 173 -15.68 0.29 -2.67
N VAL A 174 -15.11 -0.81 -2.17
CA VAL A 174 -13.80 -1.33 -2.63
C VAL A 174 -13.85 -1.75 -4.09
N SER A 175 -14.99 -2.26 -4.59
CA SER A 175 -15.16 -2.64 -6.00
C SER A 175 -15.78 -1.55 -6.88
N ASN A 176 -16.06 -0.38 -6.30
CA ASN A 176 -16.69 0.76 -6.97
C ASN A 176 -15.80 2.01 -7.01
N ARG A 177 -14.68 2.02 -6.27
CA ARG A 177 -13.74 3.15 -6.22
C ARG A 177 -12.32 2.65 -6.41
N SER A 178 -11.75 2.88 -7.60
CA SER A 178 -10.43 2.40 -8.02
C SER A 178 -9.31 2.76 -7.04
N GLU A 179 -9.26 4.03 -6.60
CA GLU A 179 -8.26 4.50 -5.64
C GLU A 179 -8.40 3.79 -4.29
N LEU A 180 -9.63 3.56 -3.82
CA LEU A 180 -9.87 2.84 -2.57
C LEU A 180 -9.48 1.36 -2.70
N ALA A 181 -9.71 0.74 -3.86
CA ALA A 181 -9.29 -0.62 -4.14
C ALA A 181 -7.76 -0.77 -3.99
N PHE A 182 -6.99 0.14 -4.60
CA PHE A 182 -5.54 0.15 -4.44
C PHE A 182 -5.10 0.50 -3.01
N LYS A 183 -5.77 1.45 -2.34
CA LYS A 183 -5.49 1.76 -0.93
C LYS A 183 -5.72 0.57 -0.01
N MET A 184 -6.75 -0.24 -0.25
CA MET A 184 -7.00 -1.49 0.50
C MET A 184 -5.87 -2.49 0.31
N ALA A 185 -5.39 -2.67 -0.93
CA ALA A 185 -4.27 -3.56 -1.23
C ALA A 185 -2.95 -3.07 -0.59
N LEU A 186 -2.65 -1.78 -0.75
CA LEU A 186 -1.46 -1.17 -0.14
C LEU A 186 -1.54 -1.19 1.39
N TRP A 187 -2.71 -0.91 1.98
CA TRP A 187 -2.91 -1.04 3.43
C TRP A 187 -2.53 -2.44 3.90
N PHE A 188 -3.02 -3.48 3.24
CA PHE A 188 -2.68 -4.85 3.59
C PHE A 188 -1.18 -5.13 3.44
N TRP A 189 -0.58 -4.67 2.35
CA TRP A 189 0.85 -4.82 2.09
C TRP A 189 1.74 -4.17 3.16
N MET A 190 1.33 -2.99 3.64
CA MET A 190 2.09 -2.16 4.60
C MET A 190 1.76 -2.48 6.07
N THR A 191 0.71 -3.25 6.36
CA THR A 191 0.24 -3.45 7.73
C THR A 191 0.69 -4.81 8.28
N PRO A 192 1.51 -4.86 9.34
CA PRO A 192 1.80 -6.10 10.03
C PRO A 192 0.56 -6.64 10.73
N ARG A 193 0.45 -7.97 10.79
CA ARG A 193 -0.66 -8.69 11.38
C ARG A 193 -0.13 -9.87 12.20
N GLU A 194 0.23 -9.58 13.45
CA GLU A 194 0.85 -10.53 14.36
C GLU A 194 0.22 -11.94 14.27
N PRO A 195 1.05 -12.99 14.08
CA PRO A 195 2.51 -12.96 14.08
C PRO A 195 3.18 -12.42 12.79
N LYS A 196 2.41 -12.12 11.73
CA LYS A 196 2.90 -11.74 10.40
C LYS A 196 3.49 -10.32 10.34
N PRO A 197 4.70 -10.10 9.78
CA PRO A 197 5.17 -8.77 9.44
C PRO A 197 4.35 -8.23 8.28
N SER A 198 4.58 -6.96 7.94
CA SER A 198 4.10 -6.43 6.67
C SER A 198 4.87 -7.09 5.51
N CYS A 199 4.23 -7.19 4.35
CA CYS A 199 4.92 -7.58 3.13
C CYS A 199 6.03 -6.58 2.78
N HIS A 200 5.79 -5.30 3.05
CA HIS A 200 6.79 -4.23 2.94
C HIS A 200 8.09 -4.59 3.67
N ASP A 201 8.02 -4.86 4.98
CA ASP A 201 9.20 -5.13 5.80
C ASP A 201 9.99 -6.33 5.29
N VAL A 202 9.31 -7.35 4.77
CA VAL A 202 9.95 -8.51 4.13
C VAL A 202 10.70 -8.08 2.87
N MET A 203 10.03 -7.34 1.97
CA MET A 203 10.60 -6.95 0.68
C MET A 203 11.76 -5.95 0.81
N VAL A 204 11.73 -5.10 1.83
CA VAL A 204 12.78 -4.09 2.05
C VAL A 204 13.87 -4.54 3.03
N GLY A 205 13.80 -5.79 3.50
CA GLY A 205 14.82 -6.41 4.35
C GLY A 205 14.84 -5.91 5.81
N LEU A 206 13.71 -5.35 6.28
CA LEU A 206 13.54 -4.93 7.68
C LEU A 206 13.05 -6.08 8.56
N PHE A 207 12.32 -7.04 7.98
CA PHE A 207 11.88 -8.22 8.71
C PHE A 207 13.06 -9.13 9.09
N ARG A 208 13.11 -9.51 10.37
CA ARG A 208 14.11 -10.45 10.91
C ARG A 208 13.41 -11.73 11.35
N PRO A 209 13.60 -12.86 10.63
CA PRO A 209 12.99 -14.13 10.99
C PRO A 209 13.37 -14.56 12.41
N SER A 210 12.36 -14.88 13.21
CA SER A 210 12.50 -15.56 14.50
C SER A 210 12.96 -17.01 14.30
N GLU A 211 13.29 -17.71 15.39
CA GLU A 211 13.66 -19.12 15.30
C GLU A 211 12.50 -19.98 14.79
N VAL A 212 11.26 -19.63 15.15
CA VAL A 212 10.05 -20.32 14.67
C VAL A 212 9.90 -20.15 13.16
N ASP A 213 10.20 -18.97 12.61
CA ASP A 213 10.11 -18.72 11.17
C ASP A 213 11.16 -19.51 10.38
N ARG A 214 12.33 -19.77 10.98
CA ARG A 214 13.45 -20.47 10.32
C ARG A 214 13.31 -21.99 10.34
N THR A 215 12.69 -22.52 11.38
CA THR A 215 12.71 -23.96 11.69
C THR A 215 11.34 -24.62 11.60
N GLY A 216 10.27 -23.83 11.65
CA GLY A 216 8.91 -24.34 11.51
C GLY A 216 8.53 -24.65 10.06
N PRO A 217 7.46 -25.45 9.84
CA PRO A 217 6.98 -25.72 8.48
C PRO A 217 6.55 -24.43 7.76
N PRO A 218 6.57 -24.38 6.41
CA PRO A 218 6.07 -23.24 5.66
C PRO A 218 4.68 -22.80 6.16
N GLY A 219 4.55 -21.54 6.61
CA GLY A 219 3.32 -21.01 7.19
C GLY A 219 3.15 -21.18 8.71
N SER A 220 4.06 -21.83 9.43
CA SER A 220 3.95 -21.99 10.89
C SER A 220 4.40 -20.78 11.71
N GLY A 221 5.09 -19.83 11.07
CA GLY A 221 5.34 -18.51 11.62
C GLY A 221 4.20 -17.51 11.36
N TRP A 222 3.19 -17.91 10.56
CA TRP A 222 2.22 -17.02 9.91
C TRP A 222 0.77 -17.54 9.95
#